data_AF-A0A534CAU9-F1
#
_entry.id   AF-A0A534CAU9-F1
#
_cell.length_a   1.000
_cell.length_b   1.000
_cell.length_c   1.000
_cell.angle_alpha   90.00
_cell.angle_beta   90.00
_cell.angle_gamma   90.00
#
_symmetry.space_group_name_H-M   'P 1'
#
loop_
_entity.id
_entity.type
_entity.pdbx_description
1 polymer ?
#
loop_
_entity_poly.entity_id
_entity_poly.type
_entity_poly.pdbx_seq_one_letter_code
_entity_poly.pdbx_strand_id
1 'polypeptide(L)'
;MEHPFMAGLAAELGALRIATLRYQFPYMERRARRPDPPARCHATVRAAVAEAARLTPALPIVAGGRSFGGRMTSQAQAKSPLPGVRGLAFLGFPL
;
A
#
# COMPACT_ATOMS: atom_id res chain seq x y z
N MET A 1 5.86 -9.37 -6.29
CA MET A 1 6.91 -8.68 -5.50
C MET A 1 8.07 -8.16 -6.36
N GLU A 2 8.13 -8.48 -7.66
CA GLU A 2 9.29 -8.25 -8.54
C GLU A 2 9.35 -6.87 -9.22
N HIS A 3 8.53 -5.90 -8.80
CA HIS A 3 8.54 -4.59 -9.46
C HIS A 3 9.83 -3.84 -9.10
N PRO A 4 10.78 -3.57 -10.04
CA PRO A 4 12.11 -3.07 -9.70
C PRO A 4 12.08 -1.74 -8.95
N PHE A 5 11.24 -0.80 -9.39
CA PHE A 5 11.03 0.47 -8.68
C PHE A 5 10.57 0.29 -7.23
N MET A 6 9.60 -0.60 -6.97
CA MET A 6 9.06 -0.81 -5.62
C MET A 6 10.07 -1.53 -4.72
N ALA A 7 10.91 -2.39 -5.29
CA ALA A 7 12.00 -3.03 -4.58
C ALA A 7 13.09 -2.02 -4.20
N GLY A 8 13.52 -1.19 -5.16
CA GLY A 8 14.49 -0.11 -4.92
C GLY A 8 13.99 0.88 -3.88
N LEU A 9 12.74 1.35 -4.01
CA LEU A 9 12.12 2.23 -3.01
C LEU A 9 12.17 1.63 -1.60
N ALA A 10 11.82 0.35 -1.44
CA ALA A 10 11.84 -0.29 -0.13
C ALA A 10 13.26 -0.43 0.43
N ALA A 11 14.27 -0.65 -0.42
CA ALA A 11 15.66 -0.67 0.00
C ALA A 11 16.12 0.71 0.50
N GLU A 12 15.81 1.78 -0.24
CA GLU A 12 16.15 3.16 0.15
C GLU A 12 15.44 3.58 1.44
N LEU A 13 14.15 3.26 1.59
CA LEU A 13 13.42 3.48 2.84
C LEU A 13 14.06 2.70 4.00
N GLY A 14 14.48 1.46 3.76
CA GLY A 14 15.21 0.65 4.73
C GLY A 14 16.53 1.28 5.17
N ALA A 15 17.30 1.85 4.23
CA ALA A 15 18.53 2.58 4.53
C ALA A 15 18.29 3.82 5.42
N LEU A 16 17.11 4.44 5.29
CA LEU A 16 16.65 5.54 6.15
C LEU A 16 15.99 5.06 7.46
N ARG A 17 16.03 3.76 7.77
CA ARG A 17 15.42 3.12 8.94
C ARG A 17 13.88 3.23 8.96
N ILE A 18 13.25 3.23 7.79
CA ILE A 18 11.80 3.20 7.62
C ILE A 18 11.36 1.77 7.27
N ALA A 19 10.70 1.10 8.21
CA ALA A 19 10.13 -0.22 7.97
C ALA A 19 9.07 -0.15 6.85
N THR A 20 9.20 -1.02 5.85
CA THR A 20 8.34 -1.00 4.66
C THR A 20 7.66 -2.35 4.45
N LEU A 21 6.34 -2.38 4.60
CA LEU A 21 5.50 -3.52 4.20
C LEU A 21 5.07 -3.35 2.74
N ARG A 22 5.42 -4.33 1.89
CA ARG A 22 4.95 -4.42 0.50
C ARG A 22 3.98 -5.59 0.38
N TYR A 23 2.98 -5.42 -0.47
CA TYR A 23 1.99 -6.45 -0.76
C TYR A 23 1.62 -6.42 -2.24
N GLN A 24 1.02 -7.51 -2.71
CA GLN A 24 0.46 -7.59 -4.04
C GLN A 24 -1.06 -7.46 -3.96
N PHE A 25 -1.67 -6.85 -4.98
CA PHE A 25 -3.11 -7.02 -5.16
C PHE A 25 -3.41 -8.44 -5.66
N PRO A 26 -4.58 -9.02 -5.34
CA PRO A 26 -4.88 -10.41 -5.72
C PRO A 26 -4.79 -10.66 -7.24
N TYR A 27 -5.18 -9.68 -8.07
CA TYR A 27 -5.03 -9.80 -9.52
C TYR A 27 -3.56 -9.92 -9.97
N MET A 28 -2.64 -9.28 -9.25
CA MET A 28 -1.20 -9.36 -9.57
C MET A 28 -0.64 -10.74 -9.19
N GLU A 29 -1.06 -11.30 -8.05
CA GLU A 29 -0.66 -12.65 -7.63
C GLU A 29 -1.14 -13.70 -8.64
N ARG A 30 -2.37 -13.54 -9.13
CA ARG A 30 -2.93 -14.39 -10.19
C ARG A 30 -2.42 -14.06 -11.60
N ARG A 31 -1.52 -13.08 -11.74
CA ARG A 31 -1.00 -12.58 -13.04
C ARG A 31 -2.10 -12.20 -14.04
N ALA A 32 -3.24 -11.71 -13.54
CA ALA A 32 -4.35 -11.29 -14.37
C ALA A 32 -4.05 -9.97 -15.09
N ARG A 33 -4.52 -9.85 -16.34
CA ARG A 33 -4.32 -8.64 -17.17
C ARG A 33 -5.08 -7.42 -16.65
N ARG A 34 -6.25 -7.63 -16.04
CA ARG A 34 -7.11 -6.55 -15.53
C ARG A 34 -7.06 -6.48 -14.00
N PRO A 35 -7.06 -5.27 -13.42
CA PRO A 35 -7.21 -5.12 -11.97
C PRO A 35 -8.53 -5.71 -11.46
N ASP A 36 -8.51 -6.15 -10.20
CA ASP A 36 -9.74 -6.50 -9.48
C ASP A 36 -10.64 -5.26 -9.31
N PRO A 37 -11.96 -5.45 -9.10
CA PRO A 37 -12.87 -4.34 -8.80
C PRO A 37 -12.40 -3.51 -7.59
N PRO A 38 -12.69 -2.20 -7.54
CA PRO A 38 -12.21 -1.32 -6.48
C PRO A 38 -12.50 -1.83 -5.07
N ALA A 39 -13.67 -2.44 -4.82
CA ALA A 39 -14.03 -2.97 -3.51
C ALA A 39 -13.03 -4.03 -3.00
N ARG A 40 -12.59 -4.94 -3.87
CA ARG A 40 -11.59 -5.95 -3.51
C ARG A 40 -10.21 -5.34 -3.32
N CYS A 41 -9.83 -4.38 -4.17
CA CYS A 41 -8.56 -3.66 -4.00
C CYS A 41 -8.53 -2.85 -2.69
N HIS A 42 -9.64 -2.19 -2.32
CA HIS A 42 -9.78 -1.46 -1.05
C HIS A 42 -9.66 -2.41 0.14
N ALA A 43 -10.26 -3.60 0.06
CA ALA A 43 -10.12 -4.64 1.09
C ALA A 43 -8.66 -5.10 1.24
N THR A 44 -7.92 -5.27 0.14
CA THR A 44 -6.49 -5.59 0.19
C THR A 44 -5.67 -4.49 0.86
N VAL A 45 -5.93 -3.21 0.54
CA VAL A 45 -5.26 -2.08 1.22
C VAL A 45 -5.50 -2.15 2.74
N ARG A 46 -6.75 -2.37 3.15
CA ARG A 46 -7.11 -2.46 4.57
C ARG A 46 -6.44 -3.64 5.26
N ALA A 47 -6.39 -4.80 4.62
CA ALA A 47 -5.71 -5.98 5.14
C ALA A 47 -4.21 -5.71 5.32
N ALA A 48 -3.56 -5.05 4.36
CA ALA A 48 -2.14 -4.70 4.46
C ALA A 48 -1.86 -3.70 5.59
N VAL A 49 -2.74 -2.72 5.80
CA VAL A 49 -2.63 -1.77 6.93
C VAL A 49 -2.82 -2.47 8.27
N ALA A 50 -3.82 -3.35 8.38
CA ALA A 50 -4.06 -4.14 9.58
C ALA A 50 -2.86 -5.03 9.92
N GLU A 51 -2.26 -5.66 8.90
CA GLU A 51 -1.07 -6.47 9.09
C GLU A 51 0.16 -5.65 9.49
N ALA A 52 0.36 -4.46 8.88
CA ALA A 52 1.41 -3.55 9.31
C ALA A 52 1.24 -3.14 10.79
N ALA A 53 0.02 -2.81 11.21
CA ALA A 53 -0.28 -2.47 12.60
C ALA A 53 -0.04 -3.65 13.55
N ARG A 54 -0.38 -4.88 13.13
CA ARG A 54 -0.15 -6.10 13.92
C ARG A 54 1.34 -6.39 14.11
N LEU A 55 2.14 -6.21 13.07
CA LEU A 55 3.59 -6.46 13.10
C LEU A 55 4.35 -5.38 13.86
N THR A 56 3.88 -4.13 13.82
CA THR A 56 4.58 -2.99 14.43
C THR A 56 3.62 -2.09 15.23
N PRO A 57 3.07 -2.56 16.37
CA PRO A 57 2.01 -1.86 17.09
C PRO A 57 2.44 -0.49 17.66
N ALA A 58 3.74 -0.27 17.86
CA ALA A 58 4.29 0.97 18.39
C ALA A 58 4.70 1.99 17.31
N LEU A 59 4.69 1.62 16.02
CA LEU A 59 5.17 2.49 14.95
C LEU A 59 4.01 3.25 14.28
N PRO A 60 4.18 4.54 13.95
CA PRO A 60 3.21 5.26 13.14
C PRO A 60 3.20 4.70 11.71
N ILE A 61 2.01 4.57 11.13
CA ILE A 61 1.84 4.02 9.78
C ILE A 61 1.59 5.16 8.79
N VAL A 62 2.36 5.16 7.70
CA VAL A 62 2.05 5.92 6.48
C VAL A 62 1.59 4.91 5.42
N ALA A 63 0.40 5.11 4.86
CA ALA A 63 -0.13 4.24 3.81
C ALA A 63 0.06 4.89 2.44
N GLY A 64 0.25 4.09 1.39
CA GLY A 64 0.53 4.67 0.10
C GLY A 64 0.74 3.67 -1.01
N GLY A 65 1.16 4.20 -2.15
CA GLY A 65 1.50 3.39 -3.30
C GLY A 65 1.81 4.20 -4.54
N ARG A 66 2.31 3.49 -5.55
CA ARG A 66 2.57 4.05 -6.87
C ARG A 66 1.36 3.89 -7.79
N SER A 67 0.99 4.96 -8.50
CA SER A 67 -0.07 4.94 -9.53
C SER A 67 -1.36 4.24 -9.06
N PHE A 68 -1.71 3.08 -9.61
CA PHE A 68 -2.89 2.30 -9.23
C PHE A 68 -2.96 2.02 -7.72
N GLY A 69 -1.84 1.67 -7.08
CA GLY A 69 -1.80 1.45 -5.63
C GLY A 69 -2.16 2.71 -4.85
N GLY A 70 -1.60 3.87 -5.26
CA GLY A 70 -1.95 5.17 -4.69
C GLY A 70 -3.44 5.50 -4.84
N ARG A 71 -4.03 5.23 -6.02
CA ARG A 71 -5.47 5.40 -6.26
C ARG A 71 -6.32 4.54 -5.32
N MET A 72 -5.95 3.27 -5.15
CA MET A 72 -6.73 2.36 -4.30
C MET A 72 -6.61 2.75 -2.84
N THR A 73 -5.43 3.20 -2.39
CA THR A 73 -5.22 3.68 -1.02
C THR A 73 -5.99 4.97 -0.74
N SER A 74 -5.93 5.96 -1.64
CA SER A 74 -6.65 7.23 -1.47
C SER A 74 -8.16 7.03 -1.39
N GLN A 75 -8.72 6.20 -2.28
CA GLN A 75 -10.14 5.86 -2.27
C GLN A 75 -10.53 5.05 -1.03
N ALA A 76 -9.69 4.10 -0.59
CA ALA A 76 -9.97 3.32 0.61
C ALA A 76 -10.05 4.22 1.85
N GLN A 77 -9.09 5.15 2.01
CA GLN A 77 -9.08 6.13 3.09
C GLN A 77 -10.28 7.09 3.01
N ALA A 78 -10.62 7.58 1.83
CA ALA A 78 -11.71 8.53 1.64
C ALA A 78 -13.09 7.93 1.94
N LYS A 79 -13.31 6.64 1.60
CA LYS A 79 -14.57 5.94 1.91
C LYS A 79 -14.77 5.67 3.39
N SER A 80 -13.69 5.35 4.10
CA SER A 80 -13.68 5.16 5.55
C SER A 80 -12.22 5.19 6.02
N PRO A 81 -11.90 5.80 7.17
CA PRO A 81 -10.52 5.88 7.63
C PRO A 81 -9.82 4.52 7.68
N LEU A 82 -8.54 4.47 7.29
CA LEU A 82 -7.65 3.35 7.54
C LEU A 82 -7.17 3.45 9.00
N PRO A 83 -7.48 2.48 9.87
CA PRO A 83 -7.15 2.57 11.30
C PRO A 83 -5.64 2.75 11.53
N GLY A 84 -5.28 3.68 12.42
CA GLY A 84 -3.88 3.92 12.81
C GLY A 84 -2.99 4.59 11.74
N VAL A 85 -3.50 4.83 10.54
CA VAL A 85 -2.75 5.55 9.48
C VAL A 85 -2.67 7.03 9.81
N ARG A 86 -1.45 7.56 9.89
CA ARG A 86 -1.14 8.95 10.25
C ARG A 86 -0.95 9.87 9.06
N GLY A 87 -0.72 9.30 7.88
CA GLY A 87 -0.53 10.06 6.65
C GLY A 87 -0.60 9.17 5.41
N LEU A 88 -0.76 9.81 4.26
CA LEU A 88 -0.70 9.14 2.96
C LEU A 88 0.51 9.63 2.16
N ALA A 89 1.17 8.73 1.45
CA ALA A 89 2.27 9.04 0.54
C ALA A 89 2.01 8.42 -0.85
N PHE A 90 2.00 9.26 -1.89
CA PHE A 90 1.70 8.83 -3.26
C PHE A 90 2.88 9.05 -4.19
N LEU A 91 3.18 8.04 -5.01
CA LEU A 91 4.31 8.08 -5.94
C LEU A 91 3.78 8.01 -7.37
N GLY A 92 4.04 9.04 -8.19
CA GLY A 92 3.52 9.09 -9.56
C GLY A 92 1.99 8.97 -9.62
N PHE A 93 1.31 9.75 -8.79
CA PHE A 93 -0.15 9.81 -8.71
C PHE A 93 -0.62 11.12 -9.33
N PRO A 94 -1.25 11.10 -10.53
CA PRO A 94 -1.88 12.29 -11.06
C PRO A 94 -3.05 12.66 -10.14
N LEU A 95 -3.01 13.87 -9.61
CA LEU A 95 -4.13 14.48 -8.89
C LEU A 95 -5.25 14.78 -9.89
#